data_AF-A0A0Q8NQG3-F1
#
_entry.id   AF-A0A0Q8NQG3-F1
#
_cell.length_a   1.000
_cell.length_b   1.000
_cell.length_c   1.000
_cell.angle_alpha   90.00
_cell.angle_beta   90.00
_cell.angle_gamma   90.00
#
_symmetry.space_group_name_H-M   'P 1'
#
loop_
_entity.id
_entity.type
_entity.pdbx_description
1 polymer ?
#
loop_
_entity_poly.entity_id
_entity_poly.type
_entity_poly.pdbx_seq_one_letter_code
_entity_poly.pdbx_strand_id
1 'polypeptide(L)' 'MRINFDGVTPVPRMLLLSEFQLNPDFHVSLDRPVFVTAGDRVSYEGGAVVVTRPTGEHRKHPAGNSYWICRR' A
#
# COMPACT_ATOMS: atom_id res chain seq x y z
N MET A 1 4.87 -1.93 10.81
CA MET A 1 3.73 -2.88 10.82
C MET A 1 3.69 -3.57 9.47
N ARG A 2 3.66 -4.91 9.39
CA ARG A 2 3.55 -5.63 8.12
C ARG A 2 2.07 -5.72 7.73
N ILE A 3 1.71 -5.14 6.60
CA ILE A 3 0.36 -5.22 6.05
C ILE A 3 0.50 -5.79 4.65
N ASN A 4 -0.15 -6.93 4.42
CA ASN A 4 -0.19 -7.55 3.09
C ASN A 4 -1.37 -6.95 2.33
N PHE A 5 -1.06 -6.27 1.24
CA PHE A 5 -2.05 -5.70 0.33
C PHE A 5 -2.15 -6.59 -0.90
N ASP A 6 -3.24 -7.34 -1.01
CA ASP A 6 -3.55 -8.21 -2.16
C ASP A 6 -4.39 -7.49 -3.22
N GLY A 7 -4.76 -6.23 -2.99
CA GLY A 7 -5.64 -5.44 -3.86
C GLY A 7 -7.13 -5.76 -3.73
N VAL A 8 -7.51 -6.77 -2.95
CA VAL A 8 -8.90 -7.29 -2.91
C VAL A 8 -9.47 -7.23 -1.50
N THR A 9 -8.66 -7.51 -0.49
CA THR A 9 -9.02 -7.49 0.92
C THR A 9 -9.12 -6.04 1.40
N PRO A 10 -10.31 -5.59 1.85
CA PRO A 10 -10.48 -4.26 2.42
C PRO A 10 -9.68 -4.11 3.71
N VAL A 11 -9.12 -2.92 3.96
CA VAL A 11 -8.46 -2.65 5.23
C VAL A 11 -9.49 -2.65 6.36
N PRO A 12 -9.20 -3.29 7.50
CA PRO A 12 -10.19 -3.51 8.55
C PRO A 12 -10.46 -2.26 9.40
N ARG A 13 -9.61 -1.25 9.32
CA ARG A 13 -9.68 -0.01 10.11
C ARG A 13 -8.92 1.11 9.42
N MET A 14 -9.04 2.32 9.95
CA MET A 14 -8.25 3.45 9.50
C MET A 14 -6.76 3.24 9.77
N LEU A 15 -5.93 3.52 8.77
CA LEU A 15 -4.47 3.36 8.82
C LEU A 15 -3.78 4.58 8.22
N LEU A 16 -2.68 4.98 8.82
CA LEU A 16 -1.73 5.90 8.20
C LEU A 16 -0.62 5.05 7.56
N LEU A 17 -0.62 4.99 6.24
CA LEU A 17 0.32 4.20 5.46
C LEU A 17 1.50 5.08 5.05
N SER A 18 2.69 4.79 5.57
CA SER A 18 3.94 5.45 5.15
C SER A 18 4.90 4.47 4.45
N GLU A 19 4.89 3.22 4.88
CA GLU A 19 5.68 2.14 4.32
C GLU A 19 4.96 0.81 4.55
N PHE A 20 5.26 -0.17 3.69
CA PHE A 20 4.73 -1.52 3.80
C PHE A 20 5.61 -2.50 3.04
N GLN A 21 5.38 -3.77 3.34
CA GLN A 21 6.05 -4.86 2.68
C GLN A 21 5.06 -5.55 1.74
N LEU A 22 5.32 -5.47 0.43
CA LEU A 22 4.43 -6.01 -0.58
C LEU A 22 4.50 -7.55 -0.63
N ASN A 23 5.71 -8.08 -0.48
CA ASN A 23 5.96 -9.51 -0.36
C ASN A 23 7.18 -9.73 0.57
N PRO A 24 7.47 -10.96 1.02
CA PRO A 24 8.50 -11.22 2.04
C PRO A 24 9.90 -10.67 1.74
N ASP A 25 10.20 -10.28 0.50
CA ASP A 25 11.50 -9.77 0.08
C ASP A 25 11.42 -8.43 -0.65
N PHE A 26 10.29 -7.72 -0.62
CA PHE A 26 10.14 -6.42 -1.30
C PHE A 26 9.47 -5.38 -0.39
N HIS A 27 10.22 -4.31 -0.10
CA HIS A 27 9.76 -3.19 0.73
C HIS A 27 9.41 -1.97 -0.12
N VAL A 28 8.38 -1.23 0.30
CA VAL A 28 7.91 -0.01 -0.35
C VAL A 28 7.73 1.08 0.70
N SER A 29 8.19 2.28 0.37
CA SER A 29 8.00 3.51 1.14
C SER A 29 7.36 4.58 0.26
N LEU A 30 6.46 5.35 0.85
CA LEU A 30 5.73 6.43 0.18
C LEU A 30 6.45 7.76 0.38
N ASP A 31 6.43 8.63 -0.62
CA ASP A 31 6.94 10.02 -0.50
C ASP A 31 6.23 10.80 0.60
N ARG A 32 4.93 10.54 0.75
CA ARG A 32 4.09 11.13 1.79
C ARG A 32 3.17 10.06 2.37
N PRO A 33 2.96 10.04 3.70
CA PRO A 33 1.98 9.16 4.30
C PRO A 33 0.58 9.37 3.74
N VAL A 34 -0.16 8.27 3.58
CA VAL A 34 -1.52 8.25 3.04
C VAL A 34 -2.48 7.72 4.09
N PHE A 35 -3.58 8.44 4.31
CA PHE A 35 -4.68 7.93 5.13
C PHE A 35 -5.53 6.98 4.30
N VAL A 36 -5.65 5.75 4.80
CA VAL A 36 -6.51 4.71 4.25
C VAL A 36 -7.65 4.47 5.24
N THR A 37 -8.88 4.49 4.77
CA THR A 37 -10.07 4.35 5.60
C THR A 37 -10.56 2.90 5.63
N ALA A 38 -11.28 2.53 6.69
CA ALA A 38 -11.85 1.19 6.80
C ALA A 38 -12.73 0.88 5.58
N GLY A 39 -12.54 -0.28 4.96
CA GLY A 39 -13.25 -0.67 3.74
C GLY A 39 -12.54 -0.31 2.43
N ASP A 40 -11.52 0.55 2.45
CA ASP A 40 -10.69 0.79 1.27
C ASP A 40 -9.85 -0.45 0.94
N ARG A 41 -9.65 -0.71 -0.34
CA ARG A 41 -8.69 -1.71 -0.83
C ARG A 41 -7.41 -1.00 -1.25
N VAL A 42 -6.27 -1.65 -1.05
CA VAL A 42 -4.97 -1.09 -1.38
C VAL A 42 -4.24 -2.07 -2.29
N SER A 43 -3.68 -1.57 -3.40
CA SER A 43 -2.79 -2.33 -4.28
C SER A 43 -1.52 -1.52 -4.58
N TYR A 44 -0.51 -2.18 -5.15
CA TYR A 44 0.71 -1.54 -5.62
C TYR A 44 0.89 -1.81 -7.12
N GLU A 45 0.86 -0.75 -7.92
CA GLU A 45 0.85 -0.82 -9.38
C GLU A 45 1.77 0.25 -9.98
N GLY A 46 2.71 -0.18 -10.83
CA GLY A 46 3.55 0.75 -11.61
C GLY A 46 4.33 1.76 -10.77
N GLY A 47 4.78 1.39 -9.56
CA GLY A 47 5.50 2.31 -8.67
C GLY A 47 4.61 3.22 -7.82
N ALA A 48 3.30 2.96 -7.77
CA ALA A 48 2.37 3.73 -6.97
C ALA A 48 1.48 2.83 -6.12
N VAL A 49 1.10 3.32 -4.95
CA VAL A 49 0.01 2.75 -4.16
C VAL A 49 -1.31 3.24 -4.74
N VAL A 50 -2.21 2.30 -5.03
CA VAL A 50 -3.58 2.59 -5.45
C VAL A 50 -4.50 2.31 -4.28
N VAL A 51 -5.31 3.30 -3.91
CA VAL A 51 -6.38 3.15 -2.92
C VAL A 51 -7.71 3.15 -3.66
N THR A 52 -8.44 2.05 -3.56
CA THR A 52 -9.76 1.87 -4.14
C THR A 52 -10.81 1.94 -3.05
N ARG A 53 -11.66 2.95 -3.12
CA ARG A 53 -12.79 3.10 -2.19
C ARG A 53 -13.88 2.08 -2.47
N PRO A 54 -14.75 1.78 -1.48
CA PRO A 54 -15.96 0.98 -1.71
C PRO A 54 -16.87 1.51 -2.83
N THR A 55 -16.82 2.83 -3.09
CA THR A 55 -17.56 3.50 -4.15
C THR A 55 -16.98 3.26 -5.55
N GLY A 56 -15.82 2.61 -5.66
CA GLY A 56 -15.09 2.41 -6.92
C GLY A 56 -14.17 3.58 -7.30
N GLU A 57 -14.10 4.65 -6.50
CA GLU A 57 -13.13 5.73 -6.71
C GLU A 57 -11.71 5.23 -6.48
N HIS A 58 -10.80 5.50 -7.42
CA HIS A 58 -9.39 5.13 -7.34
C HIS A 58 -8.51 6.37 -7.16
N ARG A 59 -7.59 6.30 -6.20
CA ARG A 59 -6.56 7.32 -6.00
C ARG A 59 -5.18 6.71 -6.04
N LYS A 60 -4.30 7.32 -6.83
CA LYS A 60 -2.89 6.92 -6.95
C LYS A 60 -2.02 7.82 -6.08
N HIS A 61 -1.13 7.18 -5.34
CA HIS A 61 -0.14 7.81 -4.48
C HIS A 61 1.23 7.28 -4.89
N PRO A 62 2.13 8.15 -5.40
CA PRO A 62 3.45 7.70 -5.84
C PRO A 62 4.24 7.10 -4.66
N ALA A 63 4.91 5.98 -4.91
CA ALA A 63 5.92 5.50 -3.98
C ALA A 63 7.20 6.32 -4.15
N GLY A 64 7.85 6.59 -3.04
CA GLY A 64 9.12 7.31 -3.04
C GLY A 64 10.28 6.39 -3.32
N ASN A 65 10.36 5.29 -2.57
CA ASN A 65 11.40 4.29 -2.77
C ASN A 65 10.85 2.88 -2.59
N SER A 66 11.38 1.94 -3.37
CA SER A 66 11.07 0.52 -3.27
C SER A 66 12.30 -0.31 -3.58
N TYR A 67 12.56 -1.35 -2.79
CA TYR A 67 13.78 -2.14 -2.92
C TYR A 67 13.57 -3.61 -2.54
N TRP A 68 14.40 -4.46 -3.13
CA TRP A 68 14.49 -5.87 -2.77
C TRP A 68 15.33 -6.04 -1.51
N ILE A 69 14.82 -6.82 -0.58
CA ILE A 69 15.54 -7.27 0.61
C ILE A 69 16.36 -8.49 0.20
N CYS A 70 17.65 -8.28 -0.09
CA CYS A 70 18.57 -9.37 -0.37
C CYS A 70 18.87 -10.14 0.93
N ARG A 71 18.48 -11.42 0.98
CA ARG A 71 18.88 -12.33 2.07
C ARG A 71 20.17 -13.03 1.68
N ARG A 72 21.04 -13.23 2.66
CA ARG A 72 22.35 -13.85 2.52
C ARG A 72 22.26 -15.36 2.74
#